data_AF-A0A2V5TM03-F1
#
_entry.id   AF-A0A2V5TM03-F1
#
_cell.length_a   1.000
_cell.length_b   1.000
_cell.length_c   1.000
_cell.angle_alpha   90.00
_cell.angle_beta   90.00
_cell.angle_gamma   90.00
#
_symmetry.space_group_name_H-M   'P 1'
#
loop_
_entity.id
_entity.type
_entity.pdbx_description
1 polymer ?
#
loop_
_entity_poly.entity_id
_entity_poly.type
_entity_poly.pdbx_seq_one_letter_code
_entity_poly.pdbx_strand_id
1 'polypeptide(L)'
;MPLRFFNTYSREVEEFEPRDPSARQIRMYTCGPTVYSRAHIGNFRAYIFEDLLQRHLELRGYKVDRVMNITDVDDKTIRGAGARCENSPNNSNKRSPKTRIRCASNARTNIRLRLTSDTSTE
;
A
#
# COMPACT_ATOMS: atom_id res chain seq x y z
N MET A 1 -14.45 -28.79 11.85
CA MET A 1 -13.14 -29.13 11.25
C MET A 1 -12.14 -28.05 11.59
N PRO A 2 -10.94 -28.43 12.08
CA PRO A 2 -9.88 -27.49 12.40
C PRO A 2 -9.40 -26.74 11.16
N LEU A 3 -8.89 -25.51 11.36
CA LEU A 3 -8.33 -24.71 10.28
C LEU A 3 -6.88 -25.15 10.04
N ARG A 4 -6.51 -25.36 8.78
CA ARG A 4 -5.15 -25.78 8.41
C ARG A 4 -4.59 -24.86 7.34
N PHE A 5 -3.32 -24.49 7.47
CA PHE A 5 -2.61 -23.64 6.52
C PHE A 5 -1.32 -24.30 6.05
N PHE A 6 -0.94 -24.02 4.81
CA PHE A 6 0.39 -24.34 4.32
C PHE A 6 1.38 -23.32 4.90
N ASN A 7 2.30 -23.80 5.73
CA ASN A 7 3.34 -22.97 6.33
C ASN A 7 4.59 -22.99 5.45
N THR A 8 4.93 -21.85 4.85
CA THR A 8 6.11 -21.74 3.97
C THR A 8 7.43 -22.03 4.70
N TYR A 9 7.50 -21.82 6.02
CA TYR A 9 8.71 -22.06 6.82
C TYR A 9 9.04 -23.56 6.93
N SER A 10 8.06 -24.38 7.30
CA SER A 10 8.19 -25.84 7.41
C SER A 10 7.93 -26.56 6.08
N ARG A 11 7.24 -25.90 5.14
CA ARG A 11 6.74 -26.46 3.86
C ARG A 11 5.71 -27.57 4.03
N GLU A 12 4.95 -27.53 5.12
CA GLU A 12 3.93 -28.51 5.45
C GLU A 12 2.56 -27.87 5.71
N VAL A 13 1.50 -28.69 5.68
CA VAL A 13 0.14 -28.24 6.02
C VAL A 13 -0.11 -28.48 7.51
N GLU A 14 -0.02 -27.41 8.28
CA GLU A 14 -0.11 -27.40 9.74
C GLU A 14 -1.50 -26.95 10.21
N GLU A 15 -1.88 -27.38 11.41
CA GLU A 15 -3.06 -26.88 12.10
C GLU A 15 -2.81 -25.46 12.61
N PHE A 16 -3.79 -24.57 12.41
CA PHE A 16 -3.69 -23.18 12.82
C PHE A 16 -4.29 -22.97 14.21
N GLU A 17 -3.44 -22.55 15.14
CA GLU A 17 -3.85 -22.07 16.46
C GLU A 17 -3.51 -20.58 16.62
N PRO A 18 -4.45 -19.74 17.08
CA PRO A 18 -4.15 -18.36 17.41
C PRO A 18 -3.13 -18.27 18.54
N ARG A 19 -2.30 -17.22 18.51
CA ARG A 19 -1.31 -16.96 19.57
C ARG A 19 -1.93 -16.85 20.97
N ASP A 20 -3.15 -16.33 21.07
CA ASP A 20 -3.96 -16.33 22.29
C ASP A 20 -5.29 -17.04 22.01
N PRO A 21 -5.41 -18.34 22.35
CA PRO A 21 -6.62 -19.12 22.11
C PRO A 21 -7.86 -18.57 22.85
N SER A 22 -7.66 -17.93 24.00
CA SER A 22 -8.73 -17.43 24.88
C SER A 22 -9.43 -16.21 24.29
N ALA A 23 -8.63 -15.32 23.68
CA ALA A 23 -9.13 -14.06 23.12
C ALA A 23 -9.76 -14.20 21.73
N ARG A 24 -9.59 -15.36 21.06
CA ARG A 24 -9.98 -15.59 19.65
C ARG A 24 -9.55 -14.45 18.71
N GLN A 25 -8.42 -13.82 19.02
CA GLN A 25 -7.88 -12.70 18.26
C GLN A 25 -6.72 -13.16 17.37
N ILE A 26 -6.78 -12.80 16.10
CA ILE A 26 -5.74 -13.09 15.11
C ILE A 26 -5.10 -11.77 14.69
N ARG A 27 -3.76 -11.73 14.72
CA ARG A 27 -2.99 -10.62 14.16
C ARG A 27 -2.38 -11.08 12.84
N MET A 28 -2.67 -10.37 11.76
CA MET A 28 -2.25 -10.71 10.41
C MET A 28 -1.50 -9.54 9.78
N TYR A 29 -0.30 -9.79 9.26
CA TYR A 29 0.45 -8.80 8.48
C TYR A 29 0.47 -9.21 7.01
N THR A 30 0.21 -8.24 6.14
CA THR A 30 0.18 -8.42 4.69
C THR A 30 1.04 -7.36 4.02
N CYS A 31 1.86 -7.77 3.04
CA CYS A 31 2.73 -6.86 2.31
C CYS A 31 1.89 -6.01 1.34
N GLY A 32 1.85 -4.70 1.53
CA GLY A 32 1.11 -3.82 0.64
C GLY A 32 1.93 -3.31 -0.56
N PRO A 33 1.35 -2.40 -1.37
CA PRO A 33 1.92 -2.00 -2.65
C PRO A 33 3.11 -1.06 -2.52
N THR A 34 4.03 -1.15 -3.47
CA THR A 34 5.02 -0.10 -3.75
C THR A 34 4.44 0.93 -4.71
N VAL A 35 4.38 2.20 -4.31
CA VAL A 35 3.63 3.26 -5.01
C VAL A 35 4.42 3.91 -6.15
N TYR A 36 5.03 3.12 -7.03
CA TYR A 36 5.83 3.62 -8.16
C TYR A 36 5.01 3.82 -9.45
N SER A 37 3.94 3.05 -9.64
CA SER A 37 3.06 3.06 -10.81
C SER A 37 1.64 2.61 -10.47
N ARG A 38 0.72 2.65 -11.45
CA ARG A 38 -0.67 2.20 -11.26
C ARG A 38 -0.69 0.70 -11.00
N ALA A 39 -1.54 0.27 -10.06
CA ALA A 39 -1.71 -1.14 -9.76
C ALA A 39 -2.26 -1.92 -10.96
N HIS A 40 -1.72 -3.11 -11.20
CA HIS A 40 -2.18 -4.03 -12.24
C HIS A 40 -2.88 -5.25 -11.64
N ILE A 41 -3.55 -6.05 -12.47
CA ILE A 41 -4.33 -7.22 -12.05
C ILE A 41 -3.53 -8.23 -11.20
N GLY A 42 -2.24 -8.38 -11.48
CA GLY A 42 -1.34 -9.22 -10.67
C GLY A 42 -1.24 -8.79 -9.20
N ASN A 43 -1.29 -7.48 -8.91
CA ASN A 43 -1.24 -6.97 -7.53
C ASN A 43 -2.57 -7.26 -6.82
N PHE A 44 -3.68 -7.05 -7.53
CA PHE A 44 -5.02 -7.27 -6.96
C PHE A 44 -5.30 -8.72 -6.58
N ARG A 45 -4.68 -9.70 -7.27
CA ARG A 45 -4.81 -11.11 -6.88
C ARG A 45 -4.40 -11.35 -5.44
N ALA A 46 -3.29 -10.76 -4.98
CA ALA A 46 -2.82 -10.92 -3.61
C ALA A 46 -3.80 -10.26 -2.63
N TYR A 47 -4.21 -9.02 -2.89
CA TYR A 47 -5.11 -8.28 -2.00
C TYR A 47 -6.51 -8.91 -1.88
N ILE A 48 -7.03 -9.47 -2.96
CA ILE A 48 -8.30 -10.21 -2.93
C ILE A 48 -8.15 -11.50 -2.13
N PHE A 49 -7.05 -12.24 -2.30
CA PHE A 49 -6.80 -13.44 -1.49
C PHE A 49 -6.74 -13.11 0.02
N GLU A 50 -6.03 -12.05 0.38
CA GLU A 50 -5.91 -11.58 1.76
C GLU A 50 -7.25 -11.11 2.35
N ASP A 51 -8.11 -10.47 1.55
CA ASP A 51 -9.48 -10.11 1.92
C ASP A 51 -10.36 -11.33 2.14
N LEU A 52 -10.32 -12.31 1.23
CA LEU A 52 -11.04 -13.57 1.39
C LEU A 52 -10.58 -14.35 2.62
N LEU A 53 -9.27 -14.36 2.90
CA LEU A 53 -8.71 -14.99 4.08
C LEU A 53 -9.23 -14.32 5.36
N GLN A 54 -9.19 -12.99 5.43
CA GLN A 54 -9.73 -12.25 6.58
C GLN A 54 -11.22 -12.55 6.78
N ARG A 55 -12.03 -12.45 5.73
CA ARG A 55 -13.47 -12.73 5.80
C ARG A 55 -13.75 -14.17 6.23
N HIS A 56 -12.97 -15.13 5.73
CA HIS A 56 -13.12 -16.52 6.14
C HIS A 56 -12.82 -16.72 7.64
N LEU A 57 -11.78 -16.07 8.16
CA LEU A 57 -11.45 -16.10 9.59
C LEU A 57 -12.54 -15.43 10.45
N GLU A 58 -13.07 -14.29 10.00
CA GLU A 58 -14.17 -13.59 10.69
C GLU A 58 -15.46 -14.42 10.69
N LEU A 59 -15.81 -15.05 9.57
CA LEU A 59 -16.94 -16.00 9.48
C LEU A 59 -16.81 -17.18 10.44
N ARG A 60 -15.58 -17.55 10.82
CA ARG A 60 -15.29 -18.62 11.78
C ARG A 60 -15.29 -18.11 13.23
N GLY A 61 -15.62 -16.83 13.45
CA GLY A 61 -15.76 -16.21 14.77
C GLY A 61 -14.46 -15.70 15.37
N TYR A 62 -13.43 -15.46 14.56
CA TYR A 62 -12.20 -14.80 15.01
C TYR A 62 -12.30 -13.29 14.84
N LYS A 63 -11.70 -12.53 15.76
CA LYS A 63 -11.45 -11.10 15.58
C LYS A 63 -10.11 -10.93 14.89
N VAL A 64 -10.12 -10.47 13.64
CA VAL A 64 -8.89 -10.28 12.86
C VAL A 64 -8.44 -8.82 12.93
N ASP A 65 -7.19 -8.62 13.35
CA ASP A 65 -6.48 -7.35 13.28
C ASP A 65 -5.45 -7.44 12.15
N ARG A 66 -5.81 -6.89 10.98
CA ARG A 66 -4.99 -6.94 9.76
C ARG A 66 -4.25 -5.62 9.57
N VAL A 67 -2.93 -5.69 9.45
CA VAL A 67 -2.07 -4.54 9.12
C VAL A 67 -1.45 -4.72 7.74
N MET A 68 -1.52 -3.68 6.93
CA MET A 68 -0.89 -3.62 5.61
C MET A 68 -0.04 -2.36 5.50
N ASN A 69 1.21 -2.51 5.05
CA ASN A 69 2.11 -1.38 4.83
C ASN A 69 1.85 -0.72 3.47
N ILE A 70 2.37 0.49 3.29
CA ILE A 70 2.50 1.12 1.97
C ILE A 70 3.98 1.44 1.80
N THR A 71 4.60 0.95 0.72
CA THR A 71 6.00 1.25 0.43
C THR A 71 6.07 2.50 -0.45
N ASP A 72 6.21 3.65 0.22
CA ASP A 72 6.31 4.97 -0.40
C ASP A 72 7.73 5.30 -0.88
N VAL A 73 8.76 4.74 -0.23
CA VAL A 73 10.17 4.88 -0.61
C VAL A 73 10.72 3.55 -1.13
N ASP A 74 11.11 3.55 -2.41
CA ASP A 74 11.76 2.43 -3.09
C ASP A 74 12.60 2.97 -4.26
N ASP A 75 13.60 2.21 -4.69
CA ASP A 75 14.46 2.55 -5.84
C ASP A 75 13.64 2.84 -7.12
N LYS A 76 12.55 2.10 -7.35
CA LYS A 76 11.66 2.32 -8.50
C LYS A 76 10.94 3.65 -8.40
N THR A 77 10.53 4.03 -7.20
CA THR A 77 9.87 5.33 -6.95
C THR A 77 10.84 6.48 -7.18
N ILE A 78 12.08 6.36 -6.70
CA ILE A 78 13.14 7.38 -6.89
C ILE A 78 13.46 7.55 -8.39
N ARG A 79 13.69 6.45 -9.11
CA ARG A 79 13.98 6.50 -10.56
C ARG A 79 12.81 7.08 -11.36
N GLY A 80 11.58 6.66 -11.03
CA GLY A 80 10.37 7.18 -11.68
C GLY A 80 10.15 8.67 -11.42
N ALA A 81 10.44 9.15 -10.21
CA ALA A 81 10.41 10.58 -9.89
C ALA A 81 11.47 11.34 -10.70
N GLY A 82 12.72 10.86 -10.74
CA GLY A 82 13.79 11.47 -11.55
C GLY A 82 13.42 11.60 -13.03
N ALA A 83 12.91 10.54 -13.65
CA ALA A 83 12.51 10.55 -15.06
C ALA A 83 11.33 11.50 -15.35
N ARG A 84 10.33 11.57 -14.47
CA ARG A 84 9.21 12.53 -14.62
C ARG A 84 9.68 13.98 -14.50
N CYS A 85 10.74 14.19 -13.73
CA CYS A 85 11.30 15.51 -13.49
C CYS A 85 12.15 16.03 -14.63
N GLU A 86 12.92 15.15 -15.29
CA GLU A 86 13.64 15.48 -16.51
C GLU A 86 12.69 15.91 -17.64
N ASN A 87 11.52 15.26 -17.73
CA ASN A 87 10.52 15.49 -18.78
C ASN A 87 9.51 16.63 -18.50
N SER A 88 9.66 17.38 -17.40
CA SER A 88 8.71 18.44 -17.04
C SER A 88 8.92 19.70 -17.89
N PRO A 89 7.86 20.29 -18.50
CA PRO A 89 7.97 21.47 -19.37
C PRO A 89 8.44 22.73 -18.63
N ASN A 90 8.40 22.72 -17.30
CA ASN A 90 8.88 23.81 -16.44
C ASN A 90 10.28 23.53 -15.85
N ASN A 91 11.03 22.59 -16.42
CA ASN A 91 12.40 22.32 -16.02
C ASN A 91 13.33 23.43 -16.54
N SER A 92 13.38 24.53 -15.79
CA SER A 92 14.25 25.69 -16.05
C SER A 92 15.74 25.41 -15.89
N ASN A 93 16.17 24.15 -15.73
CA ASN A 93 17.55 23.81 -15.40
C ASN A 93 18.26 23.03 -16.52
N LYS A 94 18.43 23.67 -17.69
CA LYS A 94 19.46 23.28 -18.67
C LYS A 94 20.87 23.78 -18.32
N ARG A 95 21.12 24.34 -17.12
CA ARG A 95 22.45 24.84 -16.73
C ARG A 95 22.83 24.53 -15.28
N SER A 96 23.70 23.53 -15.12
CA SER A 96 24.83 23.44 -14.18
C SER A 96 24.90 22.15 -13.32
N PRO A 97 26.11 21.63 -13.03
CA PRO A 97 26.33 20.24 -12.60
C PRO A 97 26.37 20.05 -11.07
N LYS A 98 25.83 20.96 -10.25
CA LYS A 98 26.12 20.97 -8.80
C LYS A 98 24.95 20.93 -7.82
N THR A 99 23.74 20.56 -8.23
CA THR A 99 22.66 20.26 -7.25
C THR A 99 21.68 19.21 -7.78
N ARG A 100 22.01 17.92 -7.64
CA ARG A 100 21.11 16.80 -7.95
C ARG A 100 20.08 16.64 -6.82
N ILE A 101 19.03 17.44 -6.87
CA ILE A 101 17.61 17.17 -6.55
C ILE A 101 16.95 18.55 -6.74
N ARG A 102 16.61 18.87 -7.99
CA ARG A 102 15.59 19.87 -8.28
C ARG A 102 14.73 19.39 -9.42
N CYS A 103 13.61 18.84 -9.00
CA CYS A 103 12.35 18.92 -9.70
C CYS A 103 11.49 19.87 -8.86
N ALA A 104 11.53 21.14 -9.22
CA ALA A 104 11.09 22.23 -8.36
C ALA A 104 9.60 22.56 -8.54
N SER A 105 9.01 23.11 -7.47
CA SER A 105 8.12 24.26 -7.51
C SER A 105 6.91 24.22 -8.47
N ASN A 106 5.75 23.82 -7.95
CA ASN A 106 4.40 24.40 -8.20
C ASN A 106 3.24 23.39 -8.07
N ALA A 107 3.27 22.52 -7.05
CA ALA A 107 2.08 21.74 -6.66
C ALA A 107 1.24 22.42 -5.57
N ARG A 108 1.44 23.72 -5.27
CA ARG A 108 0.67 24.45 -4.25
C ARG A 108 -0.64 25.09 -4.77
N THR A 109 -0.93 25.08 -6.06
CA THR A 109 -2.07 25.86 -6.59
C THR A 109 -3.33 25.06 -6.93
N ASN A 110 -3.28 23.72 -7.04
CA ASN A 110 -4.46 22.93 -7.46
C ASN A 110 -5.00 21.91 -6.44
N ILE A 111 -4.45 21.86 -5.22
CA ILE A 111 -5.04 21.07 -4.11
C ILE A 111 -6.06 21.90 -3.29
N ARG A 112 -6.23 23.20 -3.58
CA ARG A 112 -7.12 24.09 -2.81
C ARG A 112 -8.52 24.33 -3.41
N LEU A 113 -8.91 23.66 -4.49
CA LEU A 113 -10.21 23.93 -5.16
C LEU A 113 -11.15 22.72 -5.35
N ARG A 114 -10.98 21.65 -4.56
CA ARG A 114 -11.91 20.49 -4.57
C ARG A 114 -12.35 19.97 -3.19
N LEU A 115 -12.25 20.80 -2.15
CA LEU A 115 -12.76 20.48 -0.80
C LEU A 115 -13.76 21.51 -0.24
N THR A 116 -14.30 22.38 -1.09
CA THR A 116 -15.47 23.20 -0.72
C THR A 116 -16.63 22.83 -1.63
N SER A 117 -17.08 21.58 -1.49
CA SER A 117 -18.48 21.25 -1.73
C SER A 117 -19.30 21.96 -0.67
N ASP A 118 -20.26 22.76 -1.11
CA ASP A 118 -21.58 22.89 -0.50
C ASP A 118 -21.65 23.19 1.01
N THR A 119 -21.59 24.47 1.35
CA THR A 119 -22.44 25.04 2.42
C THR A 119 -22.76 26.49 2.07
N SER A 120 -23.71 26.66 1.15
CA SER A 120 -24.48 27.90 1.02
C SER A 120 -25.77 27.72 1.83
N THR A 121 -25.81 28.28 3.02
CA THR A 121 -27.05 28.56 3.77
C THR A 121 -26.76 29.59 4.86
N GLU A 122 -27.55 30.67 4.80
CA GLU A 122 -27.81 31.75 5.77
C GLU A 122 -26.74 32.84 5.98
#